data_AF-A0A345IE99-F1
#
_entry.id   AF-A0A345IE99-F1
#
_cell.length_a   1.000
_cell.length_b   1.000
_cell.length_c   1.000
_cell.angle_alpha   90.00
_cell.angle_beta   90.00
_cell.angle_gamma   90.00
#
_symmetry.space_group_name_H-M   'P 1'
#
loop_
_entity.id
_entity.type
_entity.pdbx_description
1 polymer ?
#
loop_
_entity_poly.entity_id
_entity_poly.type
_entity_poly.pdbx_seq_one_letter_code
_entity_poly.pdbx_strand_id
1 'polypeptide(L)'
;MPVRIRIYGIEASFSQGCWDCEDDSLRSMLEAMADPRARTPEEEHRHALYAAGRYGGLIAVGEEWQTAPHPDPEMALGDMAPAAAPQKAGWLNFLRKRR
;
A
#
# COMPACT_ATOMS: atom_id res chain seq x y z
N MET A 1 10.46 16.77 8.74
CA MET A 1 9.62 17.07 9.91
C MET A 1 8.87 15.79 10.21
N PRO A 2 8.78 15.33 11.47
CA PRO A 2 8.13 14.07 11.78
C PRO A 2 6.67 14.08 11.32
N VAL A 3 6.25 13.04 10.61
CA VAL A 3 4.88 12.89 10.12
C VAL A 3 4.05 12.21 11.19
N ARG A 4 2.92 12.82 11.55
CA ARG A 4 2.06 12.32 12.63
C ARG A 4 0.86 11.58 12.06
N ILE A 5 0.54 10.45 12.67
CA ILE A 5 -0.65 9.65 12.38
C ILE A 5 -1.40 9.38 13.68
N ARG A 6 -2.67 8.99 13.55
CA ARG A 6 -3.49 8.54 14.67
C ARG A 6 -4.20 7.25 14.30
N ILE A 7 -3.97 6.19 15.07
CA ILE A 7 -4.59 4.88 14.88
C ILE A 7 -5.24 4.48 16.21
N TYR A 8 -6.51 4.08 16.18
CA TYR A 8 -7.29 3.72 17.38
C TYR A 8 -7.29 4.79 18.50
N GLY A 9 -7.16 6.07 18.12
CA GLY A 9 -7.08 7.19 19.07
C GLY A 9 -5.68 7.46 19.63
N ILE A 10 -4.69 6.61 19.32
CA ILE A 10 -3.30 6.75 19.77
C ILE A 10 -2.49 7.44 18.68
N GLU A 11 -1.67 8.41 19.08
CA GLU A 11 -0.79 9.12 18.16
C GLU A 11 0.56 8.42 18.01
N ALA A 12 1.07 8.43 16.79
CA ALA A 12 2.42 8.00 16.48
C ALA A 12 3.07 9.01 15.53
N SER A 13 4.39 9.13 15.60
CA SER A 13 5.17 9.95 14.69
C SER A 13 6.22 9.12 13.95
N PHE A 14 6.40 9.41 12.66
CA PHE A 14 7.42 8.77 11.83
C PHE A 14 8.46 9.79 11.43
N SER A 15 9.74 9.47 11.66
CA SER A 15 10.83 10.26 11.12
C SER A 15 12.09 9.40 10.99
N GLN A 16 12.85 9.65 9.93
CA GLN A 16 14.16 9.03 9.66
C GLN A 16 14.11 7.50 9.68
N GLY A 17 13.02 6.92 9.20
CA GLY A 17 12.84 5.46 9.14
C GLY A 17 12.37 4.83 10.45
N CYS A 18 12.05 5.61 11.48
CA CYS A 18 11.67 5.12 12.80
C CYS A 18 10.29 5.64 13.22
N TRP A 19 9.56 4.78 13.95
CA TRP A 19 8.31 5.12 14.60
C TRP A 19 8.55 5.48 16.07
N ASP A 20 7.90 6.55 16.51
CA ASP A 20 7.79 6.94 17.90
C ASP A 20 6.32 6.93 18.31
N CYS A 21 6.00 6.17 19.35
CA CYS A 21 4.63 5.98 19.85
C CYS A 21 4.70 5.55 21.32
N GLU A 22 3.78 6.09 22.13
CA GLU A 22 3.70 5.79 23.57
C GLU A 22 3.16 4.38 23.85
N ASP A 23 2.31 3.84 22.97
CA ASP A 23 1.77 2.49 23.10
C ASP A 23 2.71 1.47 22.46
N ASP A 24 3.24 0.55 23.27
CA ASP A 24 4.20 -0.45 22.81
C ASP A 24 3.62 -1.41 21.76
N SER A 25 2.33 -1.76 21.87
CA SER A 25 1.69 -2.70 20.95
C SER A 25 1.54 -2.07 19.56
N LEU A 26 1.05 -0.84 19.51
CA LEU A 26 0.96 -0.05 18.28
C LEU A 26 2.35 0.22 17.70
N ARG A 27 3.33 0.57 18.54
CA ARG A 27 4.72 0.75 18.09
C ARG A 27 5.24 -0.51 17.40
N SER A 28 5.10 -1.69 18.01
CA SER A 28 5.54 -2.95 17.39
C SER A 28 4.80 -3.25 16.07
N MET A 29 3.50 -2.94 15.97
CA MET A 29 2.76 -3.08 14.71
C MET A 29 3.29 -2.15 13.61
N LEU A 30 3.60 -0.91 13.96
CA LEU A 30 4.14 0.09 13.03
C LEU A 30 5.58 -0.24 12.62
N GLU A 31 6.41 -0.68 13.55
CA GLU A 31 7.79 -1.13 13.30
C GLU A 31 7.84 -2.31 12.32
N ALA A 32 6.87 -3.21 12.36
CA ALA A 32 6.79 -4.33 11.41
C ALA A 32 6.62 -3.88 9.95
N MET A 33 6.15 -2.65 9.72
CA MET A 33 6.02 -2.07 8.38
C MET A 33 7.11 -1.06 8.06
N ALA A 34 7.92 -0.64 9.04
CA ALA A 34 8.84 0.49 8.90
C ALA A 34 9.78 0.35 7.70
N ASP A 35 9.84 1.39 6.88
CA ASP A 35 10.82 1.49 5.80
C ASP A 35 12.01 2.37 6.23
N PRO A 36 13.19 1.80 6.56
CA PRO A 36 14.37 2.56 6.97
C PRO A 36 14.98 3.41 5.83
N ARG A 37 14.50 3.23 4.60
CA ARG A 37 14.93 4.01 3.43
C ARG A 37 14.14 5.30 3.27
N ALA A 38 12.97 5.43 3.89
CA ALA A 38 12.16 6.65 3.84
C ALA A 38 12.82 7.76 4.68
N ARG A 39 13.61 8.61 4.02
CA ARG A 39 14.45 9.63 4.70
C ARG A 39 14.17 11.05 4.24
N THR A 40 13.54 11.21 3.08
CA THR A 40 13.06 12.50 2.60
C THR A 40 11.67 12.80 3.18
N PRO A 41 11.28 14.08 3.35
CA PRO A 41 9.95 14.44 3.86
C PRO A 41 8.80 13.81 3.07
N GLU A 42 8.95 13.71 1.75
CA GLU A 42 7.94 13.12 0.86
C GLU A 42 7.84 11.60 1.04
N GLU A 43 8.97 10.92 1.25
CA GLU A 43 8.98 9.49 1.56
C GLU A 43 8.43 9.19 2.96
N GLU A 44 8.81 9.98 3.96
CA GLU A 44 8.27 9.90 5.32
C GLU A 44 6.74 10.05 5.29
N HIS A 45 6.23 11.02 4.55
CA HIS A 45 4.80 11.24 4.41
C HIS A 45 4.10 10.09 3.70
N ARG A 46 4.67 9.60 2.59
CA ARG A 46 4.12 8.45 1.84
C ARG A 46 4.06 7.20 2.71
N HIS A 47 5.13 6.94 3.47
CA HIS A 47 5.21 5.80 4.38
C HIS A 47 4.16 5.90 5.49
N ALA A 48 4.06 7.05 6.13
CA ALA A 48 3.09 7.29 7.20
C ALA A 48 1.65 7.21 6.69
N LEU A 49 1.36 7.74 5.49
CA LEU A 49 0.06 7.64 4.84
C LEU A 49 -0.33 6.18 4.58
N TYR A 50 0.60 5.37 4.05
CA TYR A 50 0.39 3.94 3.84
C TYR A 50 0.10 3.21 5.17
N ALA A 51 0.91 3.45 6.20
CA ALA A 51 0.74 2.82 7.51
C ALA A 51 -0.60 3.18 8.16
N ALA A 52 -0.98 4.46 8.15
CA ALA A 52 -2.27 4.91 8.63
C ALA A 52 -3.42 4.30 7.83
N GLY A 53 -3.35 4.35 6.50
CA GLY A 53 -4.39 3.81 5.62
C GLY A 53 -4.62 2.31 5.81
N ARG A 54 -3.53 1.54 5.98
CA ARG A 54 -3.59 0.09 6.20
C ARG A 54 -4.29 -0.31 7.50
N TYR A 55 -4.27 0.55 8.51
CA TYR A 55 -4.96 0.34 9.79
C TYR A 55 -6.23 1.20 9.96
N GLY A 56 -6.72 1.86 8.89
CA GLY A 56 -7.91 2.70 8.96
C GLY A 56 -7.77 3.94 9.86
N GLY A 57 -6.56 4.49 9.94
CA GLY A 57 -6.21 5.63 10.77
C GLY A 57 -6.33 7.00 10.09
N LEU A 58 -5.81 8.01 10.78
CA LEU A 58 -5.77 9.40 10.35
C LEU A 58 -4.32 9.85 10.15
N ILE A 59 -4.11 10.83 9.26
CA ILE A 59 -2.83 11.52 9.07
C ILE A 59 -3.00 13.01 9.36
N ALA A 60 -1.99 13.63 9.97
CA ALA A 60 -1.98 15.07 10.21
C ALA A 60 -1.63 15.84 8.92
N VAL A 61 -2.48 16.78 8.53
CA VAL A 61 -2.28 17.70 7.41
C VAL A 61 -2.49 19.13 7.92
N GLY A 62 -1.38 19.83 8.19
CA GLY A 62 -1.43 21.11 8.90
C GLY A 62 -1.91 20.93 10.34
N GLU A 63 -3.01 21.59 10.70
CA GLU A 63 -3.64 21.48 12.03
C GLU A 63 -4.79 20.47 12.07
N GLU A 64 -5.16 19.88 10.91
CA GLU A 64 -6.29 18.98 10.78
C GLU A 64 -5.86 17.51 10.68
N TRP A 65 -6.75 16.62 11.12
CA TRP A 65 -6.61 15.18 10.94
C TRP A 65 -7.50 14.71 9.81
N GLN A 66 -6.91 14.07 8.80
CA GLN A 66 -7.62 13.56 7.65
C GLN A 66 -7.59 12.03 7.63
N THR A 67 -8.65 11.40 7.13
CA THR A 67 -8.68 9.94 6.99
C THR A 67 -7.64 9.52 5.96
N ALA A 68 -6.75 8.61 6.35
CA ALA A 68 -5.79 8.05 5.42
C ALA A 68 -6.53 7.06 4.49
N PRO A 69 -6.41 7.21 3.16
CA PRO A 69 -7.04 6.28 2.23
C PRO A 69 -6.42 4.89 2.39
N HIS A 70 -7.24 3.85 2.27
CA HIS A 70 -6.73 2.49 2.27
C HIS A 70 -5.76 2.31 1.08
N PRO A 71 -4.55 1.75 1.28
CA PRO A 71 -3.61 1.57 0.19
C PRO A 71 -4.17 0.61 -0.86
N ASP A 72 -3.83 0.88 -2.12
CA ASP A 72 -4.17 0.00 -3.23
C ASP A 72 -3.50 -1.37 -3.04
N PRO A 73 -4.14 -2.47 -3.50
CA PRO A 73 -3.56 -3.79 -3.44
C PRO A 73 -2.29 -3.87 -4.30
N GLU A 74 -1.20 -4.38 -3.71
CA GLU A 74 0.10 -4.53 -4.40
C GLU A 74 0.07 -5.57 -5.52
N MET A 75 -0.89 -6.50 -5.49
CA MET A 75 -1.11 -7.51 -6.52
C MET A 75 -2.61 -7.73 -6.73
N ALA A 76 -3.04 -7.73 -7.99
CA ALA A 76 -4.36 -8.14 -8.40
C ALA A 76 -4.37 -9.62 -8.80
N LEU A 77 -5.52 -10.29 -8.71
CA LEU A 77 -5.70 -11.66 -9.23
C LEU A 77 -5.33 -11.78 -10.72
N GLY A 78 -5.49 -10.70 -11.49
CA GLY A 78 -5.11 -10.63 -12.90
C GLY A 78 -3.61 -10.76 -13.14
N ASP A 79 -2.78 -10.35 -12.17
CA ASP A 79 -1.31 -10.44 -12.27
C ASP A 79 -0.81 -11.87 -12.11
N MET A 80 -1.63 -12.74 -11.50
CA MET A 80 -1.35 -14.16 -11.30
C MET A 80 -1.95 -15.04 -12.40
N ALA A 81 -2.75 -14.47 -13.31
CA ALA A 81 -3.34 -15.24 -14.40
C ALA A 81 -2.27 -15.58 -15.44
N PRO A 82 -2.17 -16.85 -15.90
CA PRO A 82 -1.28 -17.18 -17.00
C PRO A 82 -1.71 -16.35 -18.22
N ALA A 83 -0.76 -15.64 -18.83
CA ALA A 83 -1.01 -14.85 -20.04
C ALA A 83 -1.80 -15.73 -21.02
N ALA A 84 -3.06 -15.36 -21.29
CA ALA A 84 -3.96 -16.19 -22.07
C ALA A 84 -3.27 -16.50 -23.40
N ALA A 85 -2.86 -17.76 -23.59
CA ALA A 85 -2.27 -18.21 -24.83
C ALA A 85 -3.28 -17.88 -25.95
N PRO A 86 -2.87 -17.23 -27.05
CA PRO A 86 -3.80 -16.89 -28.11
C PRO A 86 -4.44 -18.20 -28.60
N GLN A 87 -5.75 -18.33 -28.38
CA GLN A 87 -6.53 -19.42 -28.93
C GLN A 87 -6.48 -19.28 -30.45
N LYS A 88 -5.49 -19.93 -31.08
CA LYS A 88 -5.55 -20.23 -32.51
C LYS A 88 -6.69 -21.21 -32.67
N ALA A 89 -7.89 -20.68 -32.88
CA ALA A 89 -9.07 -21.42 -33.27
C ALA A 89 -8.78 -22.12 -34.61
N GLY A 90 -8.20 -23.32 -34.52
CA GLY A 90 -7.87 -24.21 -35.63
C GLY A 90 -9.08 -24.87 -36.25
N TRP A 91 -10.21 -24.18 -36.39
CA TRP A 91 -11.45 -24.74 -36.96
C TRP A 91 -11.70 -24.28 -38.40
N LEU A 92 -10.99 -23.25 -38.89
CA LEU A 92 -11.15 -22.73 -40.26
C LEU A 92 -10.31 -23.44 -41.34
N ASN A 93 -9.42 -24.37 -40.98
CA ASN A 93 -8.60 -25.10 -41.97
C ASN A 93 -9.29 -26.34 -42.58
N PHE A 94 -10.49 -26.72 -42.13
CA PHE A 94 -11.20 -27.89 -42.65
C PHE A 94 -12.11 -27.61 -43.88
N LEU A 95 -12.37 -26.35 -44.25
CA LEU A 95 -13.20 -26.03 -45.42
C LEU A 95 -12.45 -25.90 -46.75
N ARG A 96 -11.11 -26.00 -46.78
CA ARG A 96 -10.32 -25.82 -48.02
C ARG A 96 -10.03 -27.11 -48.79
N LYS A 97 -10.83 -28.16 -48.61
CA LYS A 97 -10.66 -29.42 -49.35
C LYS A 97 -12.00 -29.98 -49.83
N ARG A 98 -12.61 -29.32 -50.83
CA ARG A 98 -13.41 -29.90 -51.94
C ARG A 98 -14.20 -28.81 -52.68
N ARG A 99 -13.60 -28.24 -53.73
CA ARG A 99 -14.12 -28.15 -55.10
C ARG A 99 -13.10 -27.41 -55.96
#